data_AF-A0A1F4RDK5-F1
#
_entry.id   AF-A0A1F4RDK5-F1
#
_cell.length_a   1.000
_cell.length_b   1.000
_cell.length_c   1.000
_cell.angle_alpha   90.00
_cell.angle_beta   90.00
_cell.angle_gamma   90.00
#
_symmetry.space_group_name_H-M   'P 1'
#
loop_
_entity.id
_entity.type
_entity.pdbx_description
1 polymer ?
#
loop_
_entity_poly.entity_id
_entity_poly.type
_entity_poly.pdbx_seq_one_letter_code
_entity_poly.pdbx_strand_id
1 'polypeptide(L)' 'MNDLKLFMVYHMGDVPCWNIRVARTPEEALTQCFDQPGRAIPMSGKEKNCRAVEIKIKGYKIHIEKE' A
#
# COMPACT_ATOMS: atom_id res chain seq x y z
N MET A 1 6.46 7.90 -18.15
CA MET A 1 5.42 6.92 -17.75
C MET A 1 5.89 6.29 -16.45
N ASN A 2 5.09 6.31 -15.39
CA ASN A 2 5.49 5.74 -14.10
C ASN A 2 5.20 4.23 -14.11
N ASP A 3 6.26 3.43 -14.07
CA ASP A 3 6.18 1.98 -13.99
C ASP A 3 5.42 1.53 -12.74
N LEU A 4 4.68 0.42 -12.85
CA LEU A 4 4.02 -0.21 -11.72
C LEU A 4 5.06 -0.82 -10.78
N LYS A 5 4.84 -0.63 -9.48
CA LYS A 5 5.72 -1.10 -8.41
C LYS A 5 4.92 -1.80 -7.33
N LEU A 6 5.63 -2.63 -6.58
CA LEU A 6 5.09 -3.37 -5.44
C LEU A 6 5.35 -2.56 -4.17
N PHE A 7 4.28 -2.27 -3.45
CA PHE A 7 4.30 -1.55 -2.18
C PHE A 7 3.74 -2.43 -1.07
N MET A 8 4.37 -2.38 0.09
CA MET A 8 3.82 -2.92 1.32
C MET A 8 3.24 -1.77 2.14
N VAL A 9 1.95 -1.86 2.45
CA VAL A 9 1.22 -0.88 3.23
C VAL A 9 1.01 -1.43 4.63
N TYR A 10 1.53 -0.74 5.63
CA TYR A 10 1.37 -1.08 7.04
C TYR A 10 0.42 -0.10 7.71
N HIS A 11 -0.48 -0.59 8.54
CA HIS A 11 -1.24 0.22 9.49
C HIS A 11 -0.72 -0.10 10.89
N MET A 12 -0.24 0.92 11.60
CA MET A 12 0.34 0.80 12.95
C MET A 12 -0.62 1.27 14.06
N GLY A 13 -1.91 1.47 13.75
CA GLY A 13 -2.92 1.87 14.74
C GLY A 13 -3.46 0.71 15.57
N ASP A 14 -4.59 0.94 16.24
CA ASP A 14 -5.22 0.03 17.22
C ASP A 14 -5.43 -1.40 16.70
N VAL A 15 -5.65 -1.54 15.39
CA VAL A 15 -5.73 -2.83 14.70
C VAL A 15 -4.60 -2.90 13.69
N PRO A 16 -3.41 -3.39 14.09
CA PRO A 16 -2.27 -3.43 13.19
C PRO A 16 -2.56 -4.40 12.04
N CYS A 17 -2.26 -3.97 10.81
CA CYS A 17 -2.39 -4.83 9.64
C CYS A 17 -1.36 -4.46 8.58
N TRP A 18 -1.16 -5.37 7.63
CA TRP A 18 -0.33 -5.11 6.46
C TRP A 18 -0.99 -5.67 5.20
N ASN A 19 -0.72 -5.03 4.07
CA ASN A 19 -1.19 -5.46 2.75
C ASN A 19 -0.10 -5.21 1.71
N ILE A 20 -0.16 -5.95 0.61
CA ILE A 20 0.67 -5.73 -0.58
C ILE A 20 -0.21 -5.10 -1.67
N ARG A 21 0.30 -4.04 -2.32
CA ARG A 21 -0.39 -3.29 -3.36
C ARG A 21 0.50 -3.06 -4.56
N VAL A 22 -0.12 -3.07 -5.73
CA VAL A 22 0.50 -2.66 -6.99
C VAL A 22 0.07 -1.23 -7.28
N ALA A 23 1.02 -0.32 -7.32
CA ALA A 23 0.75 1.09 -7.54
C ALA A 23 1.94 1.75 -8.24
N ARG A 24 1.74 2.96 -8.76
CA ARG A 24 2.82 3.78 -9.32
C ARG A 24 3.52 4.60 -8.24
N THR A 25 2.80 4.98 -7.19
CA THR A 25 3.34 5.77 -6.07
C THR A 25 2.89 5.23 -4.71
N PRO A 26 3.59 5.57 -3.61
CA PRO A 26 3.17 5.22 -2.26
C PRO A 26 1.77 5.73 -1.90
N GLU A 27 1.40 6.92 -2.39
CA GLU A 27 0.10 7.56 -2.14
C GLU A 27 -1.03 6.75 -2.80
N GLU A 28 -0.84 6.31 -4.04
CA GLU A 28 -1.79 5.44 -4.73
C GLU A 28 -1.94 4.10 -4.00
N ALA A 29 -0.85 3.51 -3.50
CA ALA A 29 -0.90 2.28 -2.70
C ALA A 29 -1.71 2.45 -1.40
N LEU A 30 -1.61 3.62 -0.75
CA LEU A 30 -2.39 3.95 0.44
C LEU A 30 -3.88 4.06 0.11
N THR A 31 -4.25 4.81 -0.92
CA THR A 31 -5.64 4.98 -1.34
C THR A 31 -6.31 3.64 -1.65
N GLN A 32 -5.64 2.76 -2.41
CA GLN A 32 -6.14 1.41 -2.69
C GLN A 32 -6.33 0.54 -1.44
N CYS A 33 -5.64 0.85 -0.33
CA CYS A 33 -5.82 0.15 0.93
C CYS A 33 -7.09 0.58 1.67
N PHE A 34 -7.54 1.82 1.48
CA PHE A 34 -8.73 2.38 2.14
C PHE A 34 -10.02 2.10 1.36
N ASP A 35 -9.95 1.92 0.04
CA ASP A 35 -11.12 1.68 -0.83
C ASP A 35 -11.66 0.23 -0.80
N GLN A 36 -11.24 -0.62 0.15
CA GLN A 36 -11.74 -1.99 0.22
C GLN A 36 -13.13 -2.09 0.89
N PRO A 37 -14.12 -2.71 0.22
CA PRO A 37 -15.44 -2.92 0.80
C PRO A 37 -15.35 -3.82 2.04
N GLY A 38 -15.93 -3.36 3.15
CA GLY A 38 -15.98 -4.10 4.43
C GLY A 38 -14.92 -3.69 5.45
N ARG A 39 -13.95 -2.83 5.11
CA ARG A 39 -13.12 -2.15 6.12
C ARG A 39 -13.74 -0.80 6.43
N ALA A 40 -14.06 -0.57 7.71
CA ALA A 40 -14.53 0.73 8.17
C ALA A 40 -13.51 1.79 7.73
N ILE A 41 -13.94 2.74 6.89
CA ILE A 41 -13.18 3.96 6.60
C ILE A 41 -12.83 4.52 7.98
N PRO A 42 -11.54 4.70 8.31
CA PRO A 42 -11.16 5.13 9.64
C PRO A 42 -11.77 6.53 9.88
N MET A 43 -12.85 6.59 10.68
CA MET A 43 -13.68 7.80 10.85
C MET A 43 -12.98 8.98 11.55
N SER A 44 -11.67 8.95 11.74
CA SER A 44 -10.94 10.03 12.42
C SER A 44 -9.43 9.92 12.23
N GLY A 45 -8.82 10.73 11.38
CA GLY A 45 -7.38 11.05 11.42
C GLY A 45 -6.34 9.90 11.39
N LYS A 46 -6.78 8.64 11.23
CA LYS A 46 -5.99 7.40 11.30
C LYS A 46 -5.20 7.12 10.01
N GLU A 47 -5.42 7.91 8.96
CA GLU A 47 -4.54 7.95 7.78
C GLU A 47 -3.08 8.21 8.18
N LYS A 48 -2.85 8.94 9.28
CA LYS A 48 -1.51 9.24 9.83
C LYS A 48 -0.72 8.01 10.30
N ASN A 49 -1.38 6.87 10.49
CA ASN A 49 -0.74 5.64 10.99
C ASN A 49 -0.51 4.59 9.89
N CYS A 50 -0.87 4.90 8.64
CA CYS A 50 -0.55 4.06 7.50
C CYS A 50 0.75 4.50 6.84
N ARG A 51 1.60 3.54 6.47
CA ARG A 51 2.83 3.79 5.72
C ARG A 51 2.95 2.82 4.56
N ALA A 52 3.14 3.35 3.37
CA ALA A 52 3.52 2.57 2.19
C ALA A 52 5.03 2.59 2.02
N VAL A 53 5.62 1.41 1.80
CA VAL A 53 7.05 1.24 1.53
C VAL A 53 7.21 0.41 0.26
N GLU A 54 8.02 0.90 -0.69
CA GLU A 54 8.35 0.15 -1.90
C GLU A 54 9.10 -1.14 -1.51
N ILE A 55 8.63 -2.29 -1.99
CA ILE A 55 9.28 -3.58 -1.75
C ILE A 55 10.52 -3.66 -2.63
N LYS A 56 11.68 -3.76 -1.98
CA LYS A 56 12.97 -3.98 -2.64
C LYS A 56 13.59 -5.26 -2.09
N ILE A 57 13.90 -6.20 -2.97
CA ILE A 57 14.57 -7.45 -2.63
C ILE A 57 15.99 -7.38 -3.16
N LYS A 58 16.98 -7.42 -2.25
CA LYS A 58 18.39 -7.29 -2.61
C LYS A 58 18.80 -8.40 -3.58
N GLY A 59 19.37 -8.02 -4.73
CA GLY A 59 19.80 -8.97 -5.77
C GLY A 59 18.72 -9.35 -6.78
N TYR A 60 17.50 -8.85 -6.63
CA TYR A 60 16.38 -9.19 -7.51
C TYR A 60 15.73 -7.94 -8.11
N LYS A 61 15.28 -8.04 -9.36
CA LYS A 61 14.44 -7.04 -10.02
C LYS A 61 13.01 -7.56 -10.03
N ILE A 62 12.09 -6.74 -9.53
CA ILE A 62 10.65 -7.03 -9.58
C ILE A 62 10.09 -6.33 -10.82
N HIS A 63 9.39 -7.09 -11.66
CA HIS A 63 8.64 -6.55 -12.80
C HIS A 63 7.16 -6.83 -12.60
N ILE A 64 6.31 -5.87 -12.92
CA ILE A 64 4.87 -5.99 -12.78
C ILE A 64 4.23 -5.68 -14.11
N GLU A 65 3.48 -6.64 -14.62
CA GLU A 65 2.69 -6.54 -15.84
C GLU A 65 1.21 -6.65 -15.48
N LYS A 66 0.37 -5.90 -16.19
CA LYS A 66 -1.07 -5.98 -16.06
C LYS A 66 -1.59 -6.89 -17.18
N GLU A 67 -2.27 -7.96 -16.81
CA GLU A 67 -3.03 -8.81 -17.72
C GLU A 67 -4.28 -8.08 -18.26
#